data_AF-M5FPA2-F1
#
_entry.id   AF-M5FPA2-F1
#
_cell.length_a   1.000
_cell.length_b   1.000
_cell.length_c   1.000
_cell.angle_alpha   90.00
_cell.angle_beta   90.00
_cell.angle_gamma   90.00
#
_symmetry.space_group_name_H-M   'P 1'
#
loop_
_entity.id
_entity.type
_entity.pdbx_description
1 polymer ?
#
loop_
_entity_poly.entity_id
_entity_poly.type
_entity_poly.pdbx_seq_one_letter_code
_entity_poly.pdbx_strand_id
1 'polypeptide(L)'
;MRKLRVLALHGFGQNALRFQKAIGAIAKECAADVDFDSDRFNGIFGFSQGGIVASYLCSFLENRDAHPLFENCNHPPFKFVVLASGLLPIEPSLPPIMIRTPSLHVFGRNDTYIHNSDSHMLAAVFKRPRIEYHDGEHFVPTKLTWRQFFHDWMLAFRPETTVIPEAVADPVARCGSGELLSKL
;
A
#
# COMPACT_ATOMS: atom_id res chain seq x y z
N MET A 1 16.51 -18.17 -0.47
CA MET A 1 15.94 -17.16 -1.38
C MET A 1 16.07 -15.78 -0.74
N ARG A 2 16.21 -14.70 -1.53
CA ARG A 2 16.38 -13.34 -0.96
C ARG A 2 15.01 -12.76 -0.58
N LYS A 3 14.88 -12.27 0.65
CA LYS A 3 13.64 -11.66 1.16
C LYS A 3 13.28 -10.39 0.38
N LEU A 4 11.99 -10.11 0.24
CA LEU A 4 11.51 -8.79 -0.20
C LEU A 4 11.76 -7.79 0.92
N ARG A 5 12.23 -6.60 0.61
CA ARG A 5 12.45 -5.53 1.60
C ARG A 5 11.30 -4.52 1.49
N VAL A 6 10.58 -4.21 2.56
CA VAL A 6 9.41 -3.32 2.52
C VAL A 6 9.59 -2.16 3.49
N LEU A 7 9.50 -0.93 2.99
CA LEU A 7 9.51 0.27 3.84
C LEU A 7 8.12 0.42 4.48
N ALA A 8 8.04 0.50 5.81
CA ALA A 8 6.77 0.64 6.51
C ALA A 8 6.65 2.03 7.16
N LEU A 9 5.58 2.79 6.85
CA LEU A 9 5.34 4.15 7.32
C LEU A 9 4.05 4.25 8.15
N HIS A 10 4.16 4.86 9.33
CA HIS A 10 3.07 4.99 10.30
C HIS A 10 2.22 6.26 10.10
N GLY A 11 1.10 6.33 10.83
CA GLY A 11 0.20 7.50 10.84
C GLY A 11 0.50 8.52 11.96
N PHE A 12 -0.31 9.59 12.03
CA PHE A 12 -0.23 10.62 13.07
C PHE A 12 -0.47 10.03 14.48
N GLY A 13 0.25 10.52 15.50
CA GLY A 13 0.14 10.04 16.88
C GLY A 13 0.77 8.66 17.14
N GLN A 14 1.34 8.04 16.11
CA GLN A 14 2.13 6.81 16.22
C GLN A 14 3.63 7.14 16.16
N ASN A 15 4.45 6.19 16.61
CA ASN A 15 5.89 6.20 16.44
C ASN A 15 6.32 4.83 15.91
N ALA A 16 7.59 4.71 15.51
CA ALA A 16 8.13 3.46 14.96
C ALA A 16 7.80 2.24 15.82
N LEU A 17 7.94 2.33 17.15
CA LEU A 17 7.65 1.23 18.07
C LEU A 17 6.15 0.86 18.10
N ARG A 18 5.25 1.84 18.18
CA ARG A 18 3.80 1.61 18.19
C ARG A 18 3.34 0.98 16.88
N PHE A 19 3.86 1.47 15.77
CA PHE A 19 3.52 0.94 14.45
C PHE A 19 4.10 -0.45 14.25
N GLN A 20 5.36 -0.69 14.62
CA GLN A 20 5.97 -2.02 14.60
C GLN A 20 5.18 -3.03 15.43
N LYS A 21 4.60 -2.63 16.58
CA LYS A 21 3.67 -3.48 17.32
C LYS A 21 2.37 -3.74 16.54
N ALA A 22 1.80 -2.71 15.92
CA ALA A 22 0.56 -2.84 15.13
C ALA A 22 0.73 -3.78 13.93
N ILE A 23 1.85 -3.68 13.19
CA ILE A 23 2.17 -4.58 12.08
C ILE A 23 2.93 -5.84 12.52
N GLY A 24 3.19 -6.03 13.81
CA GLY A 24 4.09 -7.08 14.31
C GLY A 24 3.61 -8.49 13.97
N ALA A 25 2.30 -8.71 13.95
CA ALA A 25 1.72 -9.98 13.51
C ALA A 25 1.93 -10.21 11.99
N ILE A 26 1.84 -9.15 11.18
CA ILE A 26 2.12 -9.21 9.73
C ILE A 26 3.59 -9.50 9.52
N ALA A 27 4.48 -8.79 10.22
CA ALA A 27 5.92 -8.99 10.13
C ALA A 27 6.32 -10.42 10.53
N LYS A 28 5.70 -10.98 11.58
CA LYS A 28 5.94 -12.37 12.00
C LYS A 28 5.48 -13.37 10.96
N GLU A 29 4.29 -13.20 10.40
CA GLU A 29 3.76 -14.06 9.33
C GLU A 29 4.70 -14.06 8.11
N CYS A 30 5.22 -12.89 7.74
CA CYS A 30 6.06 -12.73 6.55
C CYS A 30 7.56 -12.96 6.80
N ALA A 31 7.99 -13.30 8.02
CA ALA A 31 9.40 -13.18 8.43
C ALA A 31 10.38 -14.05 7.62
N ALA A 32 9.91 -15.16 7.03
CA ALA A 32 10.73 -16.00 6.16
C ALA A 32 11.07 -15.30 4.83
N ASP A 33 10.26 -14.33 4.42
CA ASP A 33 10.10 -13.93 3.04
C ASP A 33 10.12 -12.40 2.81
N VAL A 34 9.81 -11.62 3.84
CA VAL A 34 9.76 -10.16 3.83
C VAL A 34 10.57 -9.62 5.01
N ASP A 35 11.34 -8.57 4.75
CA ASP A 35 12.14 -7.83 5.72
C ASP A 35 11.69 -6.36 5.73
N PHE A 36 11.54 -5.79 6.93
CA PHE A 36 11.13 -4.40 7.11
C PHE A 36 12.29 -3.49 7.56
N ASP A 37 13.52 -4.03 7.67
CA ASP A 37 14.72 -3.30 8.09
C ASP A 37 15.79 -3.32 6.98
N SER A 38 15.96 -2.19 6.27
CA SER A 38 16.71 -2.17 5.01
C SER A 38 17.08 -0.77 4.51
N ASP A 39 18.14 -0.67 3.70
CA ASP A 39 18.57 0.52 2.96
C ASP A 39 18.01 0.61 1.53
N ARG A 40 17.57 -0.51 0.95
CA ARG A 40 16.95 -0.59 -0.39
C ARG A 40 15.74 -1.51 -0.38
N PHE A 41 14.58 -0.94 -0.68
CA PHE A 41 13.28 -1.59 -0.56
C PHE A 41 12.70 -2.00 -1.93
N ASN A 42 11.99 -3.11 -1.95
CA ASN A 42 11.20 -3.58 -3.08
C ASN A 42 9.81 -2.95 -3.13
N GLY A 43 9.20 -2.68 -1.98
CA GLY A 43 7.88 -2.08 -1.90
C GLY A 43 7.74 -1.20 -0.67
N ILE A 44 6.58 -0.59 -0.53
CA ILE A 44 6.29 0.34 0.56
C ILE A 44 4.86 0.11 1.10
N PHE A 45 4.70 0.20 2.41
CA PHE A 45 3.44 0.05 3.11
C PHE A 45 3.20 1.30 3.96
N GLY A 46 2.17 2.07 3.64
CA GLY A 46 1.79 3.28 4.36
C GLY A 46 0.42 3.17 4.99
N PHE A 47 0.30 3.62 6.25
CA PHE A 47 -0.98 3.78 6.94
C PHE A 47 -1.31 5.25 7.20
N SER A 48 -2.52 5.70 6.88
CA SER A 48 -2.98 7.07 7.14
C SER A 48 -2.04 8.11 6.51
N GLN A 49 -1.45 9.01 7.29
CA GLN A 49 -0.40 9.93 6.82
C GLN A 49 0.80 9.20 6.19
N GLY A 50 1.15 8.01 6.67
CA GLY A 50 2.18 7.18 6.02
C GLY A 50 1.80 6.77 4.60
N GLY A 51 0.50 6.64 4.30
CA GLY A 51 0.00 6.43 2.94
C GLY A 51 0.18 7.66 2.04
N ILE A 52 0.02 8.86 2.62
CA ILE A 52 0.31 10.13 1.92
C ILE A 52 1.78 10.18 1.54
N VAL A 53 2.68 9.96 2.50
CA VAL A 53 4.13 9.95 2.25
C VAL A 53 4.49 8.87 1.23
N ALA A 54 3.93 7.66 1.35
CA ALA A 54 4.17 6.59 0.40
C ALA A 54 3.76 6.98 -1.03
N SER A 55 2.67 7.73 -1.21
CA SER A 55 2.24 8.21 -2.53
C SER A 55 3.24 9.19 -3.16
N TYR A 56 3.78 10.13 -2.38
CA TYR A 56 4.86 11.01 -2.85
C TYR A 56 6.10 10.22 -3.24
N LEU A 57 6.53 9.27 -2.40
CA LEU A 57 7.71 8.47 -2.68
C LEU A 57 7.53 7.67 -3.98
N CYS A 58 6.35 7.10 -4.23
CA CYS A 58 6.07 6.43 -5.50
C CYS A 58 6.15 7.42 -6.68
N SER A 59 5.48 8.58 -6.57
CA SER A 59 5.47 9.57 -7.64
C SER A 59 6.86 10.13 -7.96
N PHE A 60 7.67 10.46 -6.96
CA PHE A 60 8.98 11.07 -7.17
C PHE A 60 10.06 10.05 -7.55
N LEU A 61 9.96 8.79 -7.11
CA LEU A 61 10.89 7.75 -7.60
C LEU A 61 10.66 7.42 -9.08
N GLU A 62 9.42 7.57 -9.57
CA GLU A 62 9.07 7.46 -11.00
C GLU A 62 9.37 8.72 -11.81
N ASN A 63 9.43 9.90 -11.17
CA ASN A 63 9.66 11.18 -11.81
C ASN A 63 10.64 12.03 -10.98
N ARG A 64 11.91 11.63 -11.01
CA ARG A 64 12.96 12.14 -10.11
C ARG A 64 13.30 13.60 -10.31
N ASP A 65 13.12 14.10 -11.52
CA ASP A 65 13.39 15.49 -11.88
C ASP A 65 12.31 16.44 -11.34
N ALA A 66 11.19 15.92 -10.83
CA ALA A 66 10.11 16.73 -10.27
C ALA A 66 10.38 17.24 -8.85
N HIS A 67 11.43 16.77 -8.17
CA HIS A 67 11.76 17.25 -6.83
C HIS A 67 13.26 17.11 -6.52
N PRO A 68 13.96 18.17 -6.05
CA PRO A 68 15.42 18.15 -5.85
C PRO A 68 15.96 17.04 -4.95
N LEU A 69 15.16 16.60 -3.96
CA LEU A 69 15.52 15.48 -3.09
C LEU A 69 15.67 14.13 -3.84
N PHE A 70 15.14 14.01 -5.06
CA PHE A 70 15.11 12.76 -5.82
C PHE A 70 16.05 12.74 -7.03
N GLU A 71 16.60 13.88 -7.45
CA GLU A 71 17.52 14.00 -8.60
C GLU A 71 18.67 12.98 -8.54
N ASN A 72 19.28 12.83 -7.35
CA ASN A 72 20.39 11.91 -7.10
C ASN A 72 19.99 10.63 -6.34
N CYS A 73 18.70 10.33 -6.25
CA CYS A 73 18.23 9.16 -5.52
C CYS A 73 18.58 7.86 -6.27
N ASN A 74 19.42 7.00 -5.70
CA ASN A 74 19.81 5.71 -6.31
C ASN A 74 18.81 4.56 -6.06
N HIS A 75 17.61 4.88 -5.55
CA HIS A 75 16.55 3.90 -5.31
C HIS A 75 15.65 3.78 -6.54
N PRO A 76 15.42 2.58 -7.13
CA PRO A 76 14.50 2.44 -8.26
C PRO A 76 13.05 2.74 -7.84
N PRO A 77 12.11 2.94 -8.78
CA PRO A 77 10.69 2.87 -8.45
C PRO A 77 10.35 1.61 -7.65
N PHE A 78 9.39 1.72 -6.74
CA PHE A 78 8.92 0.55 -5.99
C PHE A 78 8.25 -0.44 -6.94
N LYS A 79 8.36 -1.73 -6.61
CA LYS A 79 7.62 -2.79 -7.30
C LYS A 79 6.15 -2.80 -6.95
N PHE A 80 5.79 -2.31 -5.76
CA PHE A 80 4.43 -2.23 -5.27
C PHE A 80 4.30 -1.23 -4.12
N VAL A 81 3.08 -0.79 -3.86
CA VAL A 81 2.71 0.00 -2.70
C VAL A 81 1.41 -0.50 -2.06
N VAL A 82 1.35 -0.53 -0.73
CA VAL A 82 0.14 -0.78 0.06
C VAL A 82 -0.24 0.50 0.81
N LEU A 83 -1.48 0.95 0.66
CA LEU A 83 -2.01 2.19 1.22
C LEU A 83 -3.25 1.87 2.05
N ALA A 84 -3.10 1.77 3.37
CA ALA A 84 -4.20 1.57 4.29
C ALA A 84 -4.72 2.91 4.81
N SER A 85 -6.01 3.20 4.61
CA SER A 85 -6.66 4.47 4.98
C SER A 85 -5.88 5.72 4.52
N GLY A 86 -5.33 5.70 3.30
CA GLY A 86 -4.61 6.84 2.72
C GLY A 86 -5.53 7.95 2.21
N LEU A 87 -4.98 9.15 2.06
CA LEU A 87 -5.65 10.36 1.57
C LEU A 87 -4.83 11.00 0.42
N LEU A 88 -5.49 11.60 -0.56
CA LEU A 88 -4.81 12.36 -1.60
C LEU A 88 -4.20 13.64 -1.00
N PRO A 89 -2.88 13.86 -1.08
CA PRO A 89 -2.31 15.12 -0.60
C PRO A 89 -2.81 16.30 -1.43
N ILE A 90 -3.24 17.35 -0.73
CA ILE A 90 -3.70 18.59 -1.34
C ILE A 90 -2.53 19.58 -1.46
N GLU A 91 -1.75 19.75 -0.39
CA GLU A 91 -0.63 20.70 -0.35
C GLU A 91 0.61 20.11 0.33
N PRO A 92 1.75 20.01 -0.38
CA PRO A 92 1.89 20.22 -1.83
C PRO A 92 1.13 19.12 -2.61
N SER A 93 0.48 19.43 -3.73
CA SER A 93 -0.18 18.36 -4.51
C SER A 93 0.85 17.37 -5.08
N LEU A 94 0.41 16.15 -5.40
CA LEU A 94 1.25 15.25 -6.20
C LEU A 94 1.56 15.87 -7.58
N PRO A 95 2.73 15.59 -8.17
CA PRO A 95 2.98 15.89 -9.57
C PRO A 95 1.84 15.35 -10.45
N PRO A 96 1.44 16.04 -11.53
CA PRO A 96 0.29 15.66 -12.36
C PRO A 96 0.63 14.51 -13.33
N ILE A 97 1.17 13.42 -12.78
CA ILE A 97 1.49 12.19 -13.49
C ILE A 97 0.70 11.03 -12.90
N MET A 98 0.32 10.09 -13.74
CA MET A 98 -0.28 8.85 -13.28
C MET A 98 0.80 7.92 -12.72
N ILE A 99 0.69 7.56 -11.44
CA ILE A 99 1.65 6.69 -10.76
C ILE A 99 1.48 5.27 -11.29
N ARG A 100 2.57 4.66 -11.77
CA ARG A 100 2.55 3.33 -12.40
C ARG A 100 2.86 2.20 -11.44
N THR A 101 3.47 2.50 -10.30
CA THR A 101 3.73 1.56 -9.21
C THR A 101 2.42 0.85 -8.85
N PRO A 102 2.34 -0.49 -9.00
CA PRO A 102 1.15 -1.25 -8.65
C PRO A 102 0.72 -0.99 -7.21
N SER A 103 -0.54 -0.58 -7.02
CA SER A 103 -1.04 -0.18 -5.71
C SER A 103 -2.18 -1.07 -5.21
N LEU A 104 -2.10 -1.39 -3.92
CA LEU A 104 -3.18 -1.95 -3.14
C LEU A 104 -3.67 -0.89 -2.15
N HIS A 105 -4.95 -0.55 -2.22
CA HIS A 105 -5.63 0.39 -1.35
C HIS A 105 -6.57 -0.37 -0.43
N VAL A 106 -6.41 -0.17 0.88
CA VAL A 106 -7.20 -0.87 1.91
C VAL A 106 -8.03 0.15 2.68
N PHE A 107 -9.35 0.04 2.57
CA PHE A 107 -10.30 0.98 3.16
C PHE A 107 -11.07 0.35 4.32
N GLY A 108 -11.21 1.09 5.42
CA GLY A 108 -12.18 0.77 6.46
C GLY A 108 -13.56 1.26 6.05
N ARG A 109 -14.56 0.37 6.01
CA ARG A 109 -15.95 0.76 5.66
C ARG A 109 -16.53 1.78 6.63
N ASN A 110 -16.08 1.76 7.88
CA ASN A 110 -16.54 2.62 8.95
C ASN A 110 -15.47 3.66 9.34
N ASP A 111 -14.54 3.97 8.44
CA ASP A 111 -13.50 4.97 8.69
C ASP A 111 -14.13 6.37 8.80
N THR A 112 -14.06 6.95 10.00
CA THR A 112 -14.58 8.28 10.33
C THR A 112 -13.51 9.38 10.28
N TYR A 113 -12.23 9.00 10.15
CA TYR A 113 -11.13 9.95 10.05
C TYR A 113 -10.85 10.31 8.60
N ILE A 114 -10.86 9.33 7.71
CA ILE A 114 -10.67 9.49 6.27
C ILE A 114 -11.85 8.86 5.56
N HIS A 115 -12.70 9.68 4.95
CA HIS A 115 -13.85 9.16 4.22
C HIS A 115 -13.38 8.33 3.02
N ASN A 116 -14.10 7.25 2.72
CA ASN A 116 -13.75 6.38 1.59
C ASN A 116 -13.73 7.14 0.25
N SER A 117 -14.53 8.20 0.08
CA SER A 117 -14.46 9.10 -1.08
C SER A 117 -13.07 9.72 -1.24
N ASP A 118 -12.44 10.11 -0.13
CA ASP A 118 -11.14 10.76 -0.15
C ASP A 118 -10.02 9.76 -0.40
N SER A 119 -10.15 8.54 0.13
CA SER A 119 -9.25 7.44 -0.21
C SER A 119 -9.39 7.00 -1.67
N HIS A 120 -10.59 7.08 -2.26
CA HIS A 120 -10.81 6.84 -3.70
C HIS A 120 -10.12 7.90 -4.56
N MET A 121 -10.11 9.17 -4.15
CA MET A 121 -9.34 10.21 -4.86
C MET A 121 -7.86 9.88 -4.92
N LEU A 122 -7.29 9.33 -3.84
CA LEU A 122 -5.91 8.83 -3.86
C LEU A 122 -5.76 7.62 -4.78
N ALA A 123 -6.70 6.67 -4.78
CA ALA A 123 -6.62 5.51 -5.68
C ALA A 123 -6.65 5.93 -7.16
N ALA A 124 -7.42 6.97 -7.50
CA ALA A 124 -7.56 7.46 -8.87
C ALA A 124 -6.27 7.99 -9.50
N VAL A 125 -5.25 8.36 -8.70
CA VAL A 125 -3.95 8.80 -9.24
C VAL A 125 -3.00 7.65 -9.59
N PHE A 126 -3.34 6.41 -9.20
CA PHE A 126 -2.58 5.21 -9.55
C PHE A 126 -3.15 4.53 -10.80
N LYS A 127 -2.28 3.90 -11.59
CA LYS A 127 -2.69 3.12 -12.75
C LYS A 127 -3.21 1.74 -12.32
N ARG A 128 -4.52 1.52 -12.51
CA ARG A 128 -5.22 0.24 -12.20
C ARG A 128 -5.03 -0.19 -10.73
N PRO A 129 -5.47 0.63 -9.75
CA PRO A 129 -5.33 0.28 -8.34
C PRO A 129 -6.18 -0.95 -8.00
N ARG A 130 -5.68 -1.81 -7.11
CA ARG A 130 -6.50 -2.81 -6.42
C ARG A 130 -7.08 -2.18 -5.16
N ILE A 131 -8.38 -2.33 -4.93
CA ILE A 131 -9.07 -1.75 -3.76
C ILE A 131 -9.73 -2.88 -2.96
N GLU A 132 -9.45 -2.94 -1.67
CA GLU A 132 -10.01 -3.91 -0.73
C GLU A 132 -10.64 -3.21 0.47
N TYR A 133 -11.73 -3.76 1.00
CA TYR A 133 -12.45 -3.19 2.14
C TYR A 133 -12.46 -4.14 3.34
N HIS A 134 -12.24 -3.62 4.54
CA HIS A 134 -12.56 -4.32 5.79
C HIS A 134 -13.70 -3.62 6.53
N ASP A 135 -14.43 -4.36 7.37
CA ASP A 135 -15.60 -3.84 8.10
C ASP A 135 -15.25 -2.93 9.30
N GLY A 136 -13.99 -2.50 9.39
CA GLY A 136 -13.48 -1.71 10.51
C GLY A 136 -13.48 -0.20 10.24
N GLU A 137 -12.98 0.53 11.23
CA GLU A 137 -12.72 1.97 11.17
C GLU A 137 -11.31 2.25 10.60
N HIS A 138 -10.58 3.21 11.17
CA HIS A 138 -9.29 3.70 10.71
C HIS A 138 -8.11 2.86 11.25
N PHE A 139 -7.86 1.67 10.68
CA PHE A 139 -6.73 0.82 11.09
C PHE A 139 -6.27 -0.14 9.98
N VAL A 140 -5.07 -0.71 10.14
CA VAL A 140 -4.57 -1.78 9.26
C VAL A 140 -5.16 -3.14 9.70
N PRO A 141 -5.89 -3.87 8.84
CA PRO A 141 -6.51 -5.14 9.24
C PRO A 141 -5.47 -6.23 9.49
N THR A 142 -5.59 -6.94 10.62
CA THR A 142 -4.59 -7.92 11.11
C THR A 142 -5.16 -9.32 11.35
N LYS A 143 -6.42 -9.56 10.96
CA LYS A 143 -7.04 -10.90 10.96
C LYS A 143 -6.23 -11.84 10.05
N LEU A 144 -6.26 -13.15 10.33
CA LEU A 144 -5.44 -14.15 9.64
C LEU A 144 -5.55 -14.06 8.11
N THR A 145 -6.77 -13.96 7.59
CA THR A 145 -7.02 -13.89 6.14
C THR A 145 -6.43 -12.63 5.51
N TRP A 146 -6.45 -11.50 6.22
CA TRP A 146 -5.78 -10.27 5.79
C TRP A 146 -4.26 -10.39 5.80
N ARG A 147 -3.69 -11.03 6.83
CA ARG A 147 -2.23 -11.26 6.88
C ARG A 147 -1.76 -12.13 5.72
N GLN A 148 -2.48 -13.21 5.44
CA GLN A 148 -2.21 -14.11 4.32
C GLN A 148 -2.35 -13.40 2.98
N PHE A 149 -3.42 -12.61 2.82
CA PHE A 149 -3.59 -11.79 1.63
C PHE A 149 -2.44 -10.81 1.40
N PHE A 150 -2.06 -10.02 2.41
CA PHE A 150 -0.94 -9.10 2.28
C PHE A 150 0.35 -9.83 1.90
N HIS A 151 0.62 -10.96 2.56
CA HIS A 151 1.76 -11.81 2.26
C HIS A 151 1.76 -12.24 0.79
N ASP A 152 0.70 -12.90 0.33
CA ASP A 152 0.62 -13.48 -1.01
C ASP A 152 0.64 -12.40 -2.10
N TRP A 153 -0.03 -11.27 -1.85
CA TRP A 153 -0.03 -10.12 -2.76
C TRP A 153 1.36 -9.50 -2.91
N MET A 154 2.09 -9.32 -1.80
CA MET A 154 3.48 -8.83 -1.87
C MET A 154 4.41 -9.84 -2.56
N LEU A 155 4.21 -11.14 -2.32
CA LEU A 155 5.03 -12.20 -2.95
C LEU A 155 4.83 -12.31 -4.46
N ALA A 156 3.68 -11.90 -4.98
CA ALA A 156 3.40 -11.84 -6.41
C ALA A 156 4.32 -10.87 -7.19
N PHE A 157 5.15 -10.06 -6.51
CA PHE A 157 6.15 -9.18 -7.13
C PHE A 157 7.59 -9.71 -7.09
N ARG A 158 7.78 -10.96 -6.63
CA ARG A 158 9.07 -11.65 -6.74
C ARG A 158 9.39 -11.97 -8.20
N PRO A 159 10.66 -11.88 -8.64
CA PRO A 159 11.03 -12.25 -9.99
C PRO A 159 10.66 -13.69 -10.38
N GLU A 160 10.60 -14.60 -9.40
CA GLU A 160 10.45 -16.04 -9.61
C GLU A 160 9.00 -16.54 -9.47
N THR A 161 8.06 -15.68 -9.11
CA THR A 161 6.65 -16.07 -8.94
C THR A 161 5.94 -16.21 -10.28
N THR A 162 5.05 -17.20 -10.39
CA THR A 162 4.13 -17.36 -11.52
C THR A 162 2.75 -16.74 -11.24
N VAL A 163 2.49 -16.38 -9.99
CA VAL A 163 1.24 -15.73 -9.56
C VAL A 163 1.33 -14.24 -9.83
N ILE A 164 0.42 -13.71 -10.65
CA ILE A 164 0.30 -12.28 -10.86
C ILE A 164 -0.49 -11.62 -9.71
N PRO A 165 -0.19 -10.36 -9.32
CA PRO A 165 -0.83 -9.70 -8.17
C PRO A 165 -2.36 -9.62 -8.27
N GLU A 166 -2.91 -9.53 -9.48
CA GLU A 166 -4.34 -9.51 -9.76
C GLU A 166 -5.02 -10.87 -9.51
N ALA A 167 -4.26 -11.97 -9.54
CA ALA A 167 -4.78 -13.32 -9.32
C ALA A 167 -4.79 -13.73 -7.83
N VAL A 168 -4.19 -12.92 -6.95
CA VAL A 168 -4.19 -13.19 -5.51
C VAL A 168 -5.62 -13.06 -4.97
N ALA A 169 -6.09 -14.09 -4.27
CA ALA A 169 -7.45 -14.13 -3.74
C ALA A 169 -7.74 -12.98 -2.76
N ASP A 170 -8.99 -12.58 -2.65
CA ASP A 170 -9.40 -11.50 -1.75
C ASP A 170 -9.22 -11.91 -0.26
N PRO A 171 -8.92 -10.94 0.63
CA PRO A 171 -8.71 -11.21 2.06
C PRO A 171 -9.98 -11.65 2.80
N VAL A 172 -11.15 -11.41 2.22
CA VAL A 172 -12.44 -11.84 2.74
C VAL A 172 -13.23 -12.36 1.56
N ALA A 173 -13.82 -13.55 1.68
CA ALA A 173 -14.65 -14.11 0.62
C ALA A 173 -15.76 -13.11 0.28
N ARG A 174 -15.87 -12.72 -1.00
CA ARG A 174 -17.00 -11.92 -1.46
C ARG A 174 -18.27 -12.72 -1.23
N CYS A 175 -19.07 -12.31 -0.25
CA CYS A 175 -20.45 -12.78 -0.17
C CYS A 175 -21.11 -12.30 -1.47
N GLY A 176 -21.56 -13.23 -2.30
CA GLY A 176 -21.90 -12.96 -3.70
C GLY A 176 -22.82 -11.74 -3.88
N SER A 177 -22.27 -10.67 -4.47
CA SER A 177 -23.03 -9.65 -5.17
C SER A 177 -22.34 -9.38 -6.50
N GLY A 178 -22.59 -10.28 -7.45
CA GLY A 178 -22.55 -9.87 -8.85
C GLY A 178 -23.71 -8.90 -9.07
N GLU A 179 -23.43 -7.61 -9.09
CA GLU A 179 -24.09 -6.61 -9.96
C GLU A 179 -23.57 -5.19 -9.65
N LEU A 180 -23.50 -4.40 -10.73
CA LEU A 180 -23.15 -2.97 -10.81
C LEU A 180 -21.68 -2.56 -10.54
N LEU A 181 -20.81 -2.77 -11.54
CA LEU A 181 -19.89 -1.73 -12.00
C LEU A 181 -19.73 -1.83 -13.53
N SER A 182 -20.81 -1.55 -14.26
CA SER A 182 -20.79 -1.41 -15.73
C SER A 182 -21.49 -0.14 -16.23
N LYS A 183 -21.52 0.92 -15.42
CA LYS A 183 -21.88 2.27 -15.87
C LYS A 183 -21.18 3.32 -15.02
N LEU A 184 -19.99 3.73 -15.43
CA LEU A 184 -19.50 5.12 -15.47
C LEU A 184 -18.33 5.14 -16.47
#